data_AF-A0A023DBU7-F1
#
_entry.id   AF-A0A023DBU7-F1
#
_cell.length_a   1.000
_cell.length_b   1.000
_cell.length_c   1.000
_cell.angle_alpha   90.00
_cell.angle_beta   90.00
_cell.angle_gamma   90.00
#
_symmetry.space_group_name_H-M   'P 1'
#
loop_
_entity.id
_entity.type
_entity.pdbx_description
1 polymer ?
#
loop_
_entity_poly.entity_id
_entity_poly.type
_entity_poly.pdbx_seq_one_letter_code
_entity_poly.pdbx_strand_id
1 'polypeptide(L)'
;MDWVLFVLVGFATSFVGTLAGGGGLIGMPVLLMIGVPIHQAIAAAKFSNTISSFSSFFVLFRQQSIRWKQLLLIIPISLGGGATGGVIASLLSERTMTIIAIILLMFALCLQVFKKQPEHAAAAPSLPKTLYPILYGISVYDGMFGPGQATMLMYAYLRTGMDYLSAIAFTRFQTFISCFGALTSYLYNGHINWHIAPFLAIGSFIGAQLSVQVAQKLKQKQLQFLLHTITFLLIVQLIFNMVYGNH
;
A
#
# COMPACT_ATOMS: atom_id res chain seq x y z
N MET A 1 26.11 6.25 -2.05
CA MET A 1 25.81 5.00 -1.33
C MET A 1 24.31 4.88 -1.06
N ASP A 2 23.58 5.99 -0.93
CA ASP A 2 22.19 6.02 -0.43
C ASP A 2 21.13 5.60 -1.47
N TRP A 3 21.41 5.78 -2.76
CA TRP A 3 20.49 5.39 -3.83
C TRP A 3 20.27 3.87 -3.91
N VAL A 4 21.30 3.05 -3.64
CA VAL A 4 21.17 1.59 -3.57
C VAL A 4 20.22 1.19 -2.44
N LEU A 5 20.34 1.86 -1.29
CA LEU A 5 19.46 1.63 -0.15
C LEU A 5 18.01 1.94 -0.52
N PHE A 6 17.73 3.09 -1.15
CA PHE A 6 16.37 3.42 -1.58
C PHE A 6 15.79 2.41 -2.58
N VAL A 7 16.61 1.91 -3.51
CA VAL A 7 16.18 0.85 -4.44
C VAL A 7 15.86 -0.44 -3.66
N LEU A 8 16.69 -0.86 -2.72
CA LEU A 8 16.45 -2.08 -1.92
C LEU A 8 15.22 -1.95 -1.03
N VAL A 9 15.04 -0.79 -0.39
CA VAL A 9 13.85 -0.49 0.42
C VAL A 9 12.60 -0.50 -0.46
N GLY A 10 12.64 0.16 -1.61
CA GLY A 10 11.54 0.15 -2.59
C GLY A 10 11.18 -1.27 -3.05
N PHE A 11 12.21 -2.07 -3.34
CA PHE A 11 12.05 -3.47 -3.73
C PHE A 11 11.37 -4.28 -2.63
N ALA A 12 11.93 -4.29 -1.42
CA ALA A 12 11.41 -5.08 -0.30
C ALA A 12 9.97 -4.67 0.05
N THR A 13 9.72 -3.36 0.12
CA THR A 13 8.40 -2.81 0.44
C THR A 13 7.35 -3.17 -0.58
N SER A 14 7.60 -3.01 -1.89
CA SER A 14 6.58 -3.36 -2.89
C SER A 14 6.46 -4.85 -3.13
N PHE A 15 7.54 -5.62 -2.97
CA PHE A 15 7.48 -7.08 -3.07
C PHE A 15 6.59 -7.66 -1.98
N VAL A 16 6.85 -7.29 -0.73
CA VAL A 16 6.02 -7.65 0.43
C VAL A 16 4.63 -7.03 0.32
N GLY A 17 4.52 -5.76 -0.04
CA GLY A 17 3.25 -5.05 -0.10
C GLY A 17 2.29 -5.59 -1.15
N THR A 18 2.80 -6.00 -2.30
CA THR A 18 1.97 -6.57 -3.36
C THR A 18 1.56 -8.02 -3.02
N LEU A 19 2.42 -8.79 -2.34
CA LEU A 19 2.09 -10.14 -1.88
C LEU A 19 1.16 -10.17 -0.68
N ALA A 20 1.39 -9.30 0.31
CA ALA A 20 0.85 -9.42 1.67
C ALA A 20 0.04 -8.20 2.15
N GLY A 21 0.03 -7.11 1.38
CA GLY A 21 -0.63 -5.86 1.75
C GLY A 21 0.13 -5.00 2.78
N GLY A 22 1.23 -5.49 3.35
CA GLY A 22 1.95 -4.86 4.48
C GLY A 22 3.15 -3.98 4.11
N GLY A 23 3.43 -3.76 2.83
CA GLY A 23 4.68 -3.16 2.36
C GLY A 23 4.99 -1.76 2.93
N GLY A 24 3.96 -0.93 3.10
CA GLY A 24 4.12 0.41 3.68
C GLY A 24 4.54 0.39 5.16
N LEU A 25 4.31 -0.71 5.88
CA LEU A 25 4.75 -0.90 7.27
C LEU A 25 6.26 -1.16 7.38
N ILE A 26 6.92 -1.49 6.27
CA ILE A 26 8.39 -1.56 6.18
C ILE A 26 8.94 -0.20 5.75
N GLY A 27 8.37 0.35 4.66
CA GLY A 27 9.00 1.44 3.93
C GLY A 27 8.97 2.75 4.70
N MET A 28 7.83 3.06 5.31
CA MET A 28 7.68 4.30 6.05
C MET A 28 8.61 4.35 7.27
N PRO A 29 8.67 3.33 8.15
CA PRO A 29 9.64 3.36 9.26
C PRO A 29 11.09 3.49 8.79
N VAL A 30 11.51 2.75 7.75
CA VAL A 30 12.89 2.83 7.26
C VAL A 30 13.24 4.23 6.75
N LEU A 31 12.34 4.86 5.99
CA LEU A 31 12.56 6.24 5.50
C LEU A 31 12.62 7.25 6.66
N LEU A 32 11.79 7.09 7.69
CA LEU A 32 11.83 7.97 8.87
C LEU A 32 13.10 7.76 9.71
N MET A 33 13.56 6.50 9.86
CA MET A 33 14.77 6.17 10.63
C MET A 33 16.04 6.77 10.02
N ILE A 34 16.11 6.83 8.69
CA ILE A 34 17.24 7.47 7.99
C ILE A 34 17.08 9.00 7.89
N GLY A 35 16.14 9.58 8.66
CA GLY A 35 16.00 11.02 8.82
C GLY A 35 15.21 11.74 7.73
N VAL A 36 14.47 11.02 6.88
CA VAL A 36 13.63 11.66 5.86
C VAL A 36 12.43 12.32 6.54
N PRO A 37 12.18 13.62 6.31
CA PRO A 37 10.99 14.30 6.81
C PRO A 37 9.69 13.56 6.44
N ILE A 38 8.72 13.51 7.35
CA ILE A 38 7.50 12.68 7.20
C ILE A 38 6.75 12.98 5.90
N HIS A 39 6.60 14.26 5.55
CA HIS A 39 5.93 14.69 4.32
C HIS A 39 6.68 14.23 3.07
N GLN A 40 8.02 14.26 3.09
CA GLN A 40 8.84 13.79 1.97
C GLN A 40 8.81 12.26 1.86
N ALA A 41 8.80 11.54 2.99
CA ALA A 41 8.70 10.10 3.03
C ALA A 41 7.35 9.62 2.48
N ILE A 42 6.24 10.24 2.89
CA ILE A 42 4.91 9.94 2.36
C ILE A 42 4.86 10.26 0.86
N ALA A 43 5.33 11.44 0.45
CA ALA A 43 5.34 11.84 -0.95
C ALA A 43 6.15 10.89 -1.84
N ALA A 44 7.34 10.47 -1.41
CA ALA A 44 8.16 9.48 -2.11
C ALA A 44 7.46 8.12 -2.21
N ALA A 45 6.80 7.68 -1.13
CA ALA A 45 6.01 6.45 -1.12
C ALA A 45 4.80 6.54 -2.08
N LYS A 46 4.09 7.68 -2.16
CA LYS A 46 2.98 7.87 -3.12
C LYS A 46 3.46 7.88 -4.56
N PHE A 47 4.57 8.54 -4.84
CA PHE A 47 5.18 8.55 -6.17
C PHE A 47 5.55 7.12 -6.60
N SER A 48 6.28 6.40 -5.73
CA SER A 48 6.69 5.03 -5.96
C SER A 48 5.51 4.06 -6.12
N ASN A 49 4.50 4.17 -5.25
CA ASN A 49 3.30 3.35 -5.31
C ASN A 49 2.45 3.65 -6.55
N THR A 50 2.40 4.88 -7.03
CA THR A 50 1.70 5.19 -8.29
C THR A 50 2.29 4.38 -9.45
N ILE A 51 3.61 4.39 -9.60
CA ILE A 51 4.32 3.68 -10.68
C ILE A 51 4.20 2.16 -10.51
N SER A 52 4.55 1.65 -9.33
CA SER A 52 4.56 0.20 -9.09
C SER A 52 3.16 -0.40 -9.13
N SER A 53 2.13 0.33 -8.68
CA SER A 53 0.74 -0.16 -8.64
C SER A 53 0.13 -0.19 -10.02
N PHE A 54 0.36 0.83 -10.83
CA PHE A 54 -0.05 0.82 -12.23
C PHE A 54 0.56 -0.37 -12.99
N SER A 55 1.87 -0.55 -12.84
CA SER A 55 2.63 -1.61 -13.52
C SER A 55 2.13 -3.01 -13.15
N SER A 56 2.01 -3.31 -11.86
CA SER A 56 1.54 -4.62 -11.37
C SER A 56 0.05 -4.86 -11.65
N PHE A 57 -0.78 -3.82 -11.53
CA PHE A 57 -2.18 -3.87 -11.93
C PHE A 57 -2.33 -4.21 -13.42
N PHE A 58 -1.56 -3.58 -14.30
CA PHE A 58 -1.67 -3.81 -15.75
C PHE A 58 -1.42 -5.27 -16.13
N VAL A 59 -0.44 -5.90 -15.49
CA VAL A 59 -0.15 -7.34 -15.69
C VAL A 59 -1.31 -8.20 -15.21
N LEU A 60 -1.81 -7.97 -13.98
CA LEU A 60 -2.93 -8.71 -13.42
C LEU A 60 -4.23 -8.50 -14.22
N PHE A 61 -4.47 -7.28 -14.69
CA PHE A 61 -5.63 -6.92 -15.50
C PHE A 61 -5.68 -7.71 -16.82
N ARG A 62 -4.52 -7.97 -17.43
CA ARG A 62 -4.44 -8.80 -18.65
C ARG A 62 -4.65 -10.29 -18.40
N GLN A 63 -4.39 -10.75 -17.19
CA GLN A 63 -4.40 -12.19 -16.85
C GLN A 63 -5.68 -12.63 -16.14
N GLN A 64 -6.36 -11.71 -15.46
CA GLN A 64 -7.60 -11.97 -14.73
C GLN A 64 -8.81 -11.51 -15.56
N SER A 65 -9.95 -12.19 -15.44
CA SER A 65 -11.21 -11.81 -16.10
C SER A 65 -11.91 -10.64 -15.41
N ILE A 66 -11.19 -9.53 -15.18
CA ILE A 66 -11.70 -8.35 -14.49
C ILE A 66 -12.50 -7.49 -15.46
N ARG A 67 -13.74 -7.18 -15.11
CA ARG A 67 -14.59 -6.32 -15.95
C ARG A 67 -14.26 -4.85 -15.72
N TRP A 68 -13.84 -4.17 -16.78
CA TRP A 68 -13.54 -2.73 -16.79
C TRP A 68 -14.59 -1.86 -16.10
N LYS A 69 -15.89 -2.18 -16.26
CA LYS A 69 -17.00 -1.44 -15.63
C LYS A 69 -16.87 -1.36 -14.10
N GLN A 70 -16.37 -2.41 -13.44
CA GLN A 70 -16.19 -2.42 -11.99
C GLN A 70 -15.05 -1.50 -11.56
N LEU A 71 -13.97 -1.44 -12.33
CA LEU A 71 -12.83 -0.56 -12.06
C LEU A 71 -13.21 0.91 -12.22
N LEU A 72 -13.97 1.26 -13.27
CA LEU A 72 -14.42 2.63 -13.52
C LEU A 72 -15.22 3.22 -12.35
N LEU A 73 -16.01 2.39 -11.64
CA LEU A 73 -16.78 2.82 -10.46
C LEU A 73 -15.89 3.18 -9.26
N ILE A 74 -14.69 2.60 -9.18
CA ILE A 74 -13.75 2.79 -8.07
C ILE A 74 -12.91 4.06 -8.27
N ILE A 75 -12.74 4.52 -9.52
CA ILE A 75 -11.93 5.70 -9.86
C ILE A 75 -12.36 6.94 -9.06
N PRO A 76 -13.61 7.44 -9.15
CA PRO A 76 -13.98 8.68 -8.46
C PRO A 76 -13.86 8.56 -6.94
N ILE A 77 -14.16 7.38 -6.39
CA ILE A 77 -14.07 7.09 -4.95
C ILE A 77 -12.61 7.16 -4.49
N SER A 78 -11.71 6.51 -5.22
CA SER A 78 -10.31 6.37 -4.83
C SER A 78 -9.53 7.65 -5.09
N LEU A 79 -9.82 8.32 -6.21
CA LEU A 79 -9.20 9.58 -6.58
C LEU A 79 -9.63 10.68 -5.60
N GLY A 80 -10.93 10.78 -5.34
CA GLY A 80 -11.49 11.71 -4.36
C GLY A 80 -10.93 11.46 -2.97
N GLY A 81 -10.94 10.21 -2.50
CA GLY A 81 -10.39 9.89 -1.19
C GLY A 81 -8.89 10.17 -1.09
N GLY A 82 -8.10 9.73 -2.07
CA GLY A 82 -6.66 9.98 -2.11
C GLY A 82 -6.31 11.47 -2.12
N ALA A 83 -6.99 12.27 -2.94
CA ALA A 83 -6.82 13.72 -2.98
C ALA A 83 -7.22 14.37 -1.65
N THR A 84 -8.37 14.01 -1.08
CA THR A 84 -8.81 14.51 0.23
C THR A 84 -7.79 14.18 1.32
N GLY A 85 -7.27 12.95 1.34
CA GLY A 85 -6.24 12.52 2.29
C GLY A 85 -4.93 13.32 2.15
N GLY A 86 -4.46 13.52 0.90
CA GLY A 86 -3.27 14.32 0.63
C GLY A 86 -3.43 15.78 1.05
N VAL A 87 -4.59 16.38 0.78
CA VAL A 87 -4.90 17.75 1.22
C VAL A 87 -4.91 17.84 2.74
N ILE A 88 -5.62 16.92 3.43
CA ILE A 88 -5.61 16.87 4.90
C ILE A 88 -4.19 16.75 5.44
N ALA A 89 -3.35 15.91 4.84
CA ALA A 89 -1.95 15.80 5.26
C ALA A 89 -1.21 17.12 5.08
N SER A 90 -1.35 17.78 3.93
CA SER A 90 -0.65 19.05 3.65
C SER A 90 -1.01 20.20 4.60
N LEU A 91 -2.19 20.16 5.22
CA LEU A 91 -2.62 21.16 6.21
C LEU A 91 -2.02 20.94 7.60
N LEU A 92 -1.38 19.79 7.83
CA LEU A 92 -0.92 19.40 9.16
C LEU A 92 0.59 19.62 9.28
N SER A 93 0.99 20.21 10.41
CA SER A 93 2.40 20.46 10.72
C SER A 93 3.19 19.15 10.73
N GLU A 94 4.49 19.23 10.46
CA GLU A 94 5.37 18.06 10.44
C GLU A 94 5.31 17.27 11.76
N ARG A 95 5.31 17.97 12.90
CA ARG A 95 5.19 17.35 14.22
C ARG A 95 3.85 16.64 14.41
N THR A 96 2.74 17.28 14.01
CA THR A 96 1.40 16.69 14.12
C THR A 96 1.28 15.45 13.23
N MET A 97 1.80 15.53 12.01
CA MET A 97 1.82 14.42 11.06
C MET A 97 2.63 13.24 11.56
N THR A 98 3.80 13.48 12.14
CA THR A 98 4.61 12.41 12.73
C THR A 98 3.87 11.69 13.87
N ILE A 99 3.19 12.42 14.77
CA ILE A 99 2.40 11.80 15.84
C ILE A 99 1.24 10.97 15.26
N ILE A 100 0.51 11.52 14.30
CA ILE A 100 -0.58 10.81 13.61
C ILE A 100 -0.04 9.56 12.90
N ALA A 101 1.06 9.68 12.18
CA ALA A 101 1.72 8.59 11.48
C ALA A 101 2.08 7.44 12.43
N ILE A 102 2.64 7.73 13.61
CA ILE A 102 2.96 6.73 14.62
C ILE A 102 1.68 6.00 15.09
N ILE A 103 0.62 6.73 15.41
CA ILE A 103 -0.66 6.15 15.83
C ILE A 103 -1.24 5.26 14.72
N LEU A 104 -1.20 5.74 13.48
CA LEU A 104 -1.71 5.02 12.31
C LEU A 104 -0.85 3.79 11.98
N LEU A 105 0.47 3.84 12.14
CA LEU A 105 1.35 2.67 12.03
C LEU A 105 0.96 1.62 13.06
N MET A 106 0.78 2.01 14.33
CA MET A 106 0.37 1.09 15.39
C MET A 106 -1.00 0.46 15.09
N PHE A 107 -1.96 1.24 14.62
CA PHE A 107 -3.26 0.76 14.22
C PHE A 107 -3.20 -0.19 13.01
N ALA A 108 -2.42 0.16 11.98
CA ALA A 108 -2.24 -0.66 10.79
C ALA A 108 -1.55 -2.00 11.12
N LEU A 109 -0.56 -1.99 12.02
CA LEU A 109 0.06 -3.20 12.56
C LEU A 109 -0.98 -4.07 13.28
N CYS A 110 -1.75 -3.47 14.19
CA CYS A 110 -2.81 -4.17 14.93
C CYS A 110 -3.82 -4.83 13.98
N LEU A 111 -4.34 -4.11 12.99
CA LEU A 111 -5.25 -4.69 12.00
C LEU A 111 -4.64 -5.85 11.22
N GLN A 112 -3.35 -5.76 10.88
CA GLN A 112 -2.66 -6.84 10.17
C GLN A 112 -2.48 -8.09 11.06
N VAL A 113 -2.30 -7.91 12.37
CA VAL A 113 -2.14 -9.02 13.33
C VAL A 113 -3.47 -9.70 13.65
N PHE A 114 -4.53 -8.93 13.91
CA PHE A 114 -5.76 -9.48 14.50
C PHE A 114 -6.81 -9.94 13.49
N LYS A 115 -6.76 -9.51 12.22
CA LYS A 115 -7.74 -9.94 11.22
C LYS A 115 -7.25 -11.12 10.39
N LYS A 116 -7.80 -12.31 10.67
CA LYS A 116 -7.74 -13.45 9.76
C LYS A 116 -8.42 -13.10 8.43
N GLN A 117 -7.71 -13.34 7.33
CA GLN A 117 -8.29 -13.15 5.99
C GLN A 117 -9.38 -14.20 5.74
N PRO A 118 -10.47 -13.86 5.04
CA PRO A 118 -11.52 -14.81 4.72
C PRO A 118 -10.97 -15.97 3.87
N GLU A 119 -11.24 -17.22 4.27
CA GLU A 119 -10.78 -18.42 3.55
C GLU A 119 -11.66 -18.79 2.35
N HIS A 120 -12.89 -18.28 2.26
CA HIS A 120 -13.85 -18.72 1.25
C HIS A 120 -14.15 -17.63 0.22
N ALA A 121 -13.85 -17.96 -1.04
CA ALA A 121 -14.32 -17.26 -2.21
C ALA A 121 -15.76 -17.72 -2.51
N ALA A 122 -16.71 -16.79 -2.51
CA ALA A 122 -18.02 -17.00 -3.11
C ALA A 122 -18.11 -16.07 -4.32
N ALA A 123 -18.34 -16.63 -5.51
CA ALA A 123 -18.42 -15.86 -6.74
C ALA A 123 -19.57 -14.84 -6.69
N ALA A 124 -19.28 -13.58 -6.37
CA ALA A 124 -20.23 -12.49 -6.46
C ALA A 124 -19.95 -11.62 -7.71
N PRO A 125 -20.96 -11.27 -8.53
CA PRO A 125 -20.77 -10.65 -9.82
C PRO A 125 -20.81 -9.11 -9.76
N SER A 126 -20.53 -8.46 -8.61
CA SER A 126 -20.45 -7.00 -8.51
C SER A 126 -19.94 -6.55 -7.14
N LEU A 127 -19.32 -5.37 -7.08
CA LEU A 127 -18.99 -4.75 -5.81
C LEU A 127 -20.28 -4.23 -5.16
N PRO A 128 -20.58 -4.62 -3.91
CA PRO A 128 -21.77 -4.11 -3.23
C PRO A 128 -21.60 -2.61 -2.96
N LYS A 129 -22.65 -1.82 -3.20
CA LYS A 129 -22.63 -0.35 -3.01
C LYS A 129 -22.28 0.06 -1.56
N THR A 130 -22.57 -0.81 -0.59
CA THR A 130 -22.22 -0.63 0.82
C THR A 130 -20.71 -0.60 1.07
N LEU A 131 -19.90 -1.08 0.13
CA LEU A 131 -18.45 -1.06 0.22
C LEU A 131 -17.86 0.32 -0.13
N TYR A 132 -18.55 1.14 -0.91
CA TYR A 132 -18.01 2.41 -1.42
C TYR A 132 -17.56 3.40 -0.34
N PRO A 133 -18.31 3.61 0.78
CA PRO A 133 -17.83 4.47 1.86
C PRO A 133 -16.55 3.94 2.52
N ILE A 134 -16.43 2.61 2.65
CA ILE A 134 -15.25 1.95 3.21
C ILE A 134 -14.05 2.17 2.28
N LEU A 135 -14.23 1.97 0.97
CA LEU A 135 -13.16 2.20 -0.02
C LEU A 135 -12.75 3.67 -0.06
N TYR A 136 -13.69 4.61 0.07
CA TYR A 136 -13.38 6.03 0.20
C TYR A 136 -12.52 6.29 1.44
N GLY A 137 -12.95 5.82 2.62
CA GLY A 137 -12.20 5.99 3.87
C GLY A 137 -10.80 5.40 3.83
N ILE A 138 -10.64 4.21 3.23
CA ILE A 138 -9.32 3.60 3.02
C ILE A 138 -8.47 4.46 2.06
N SER A 139 -9.09 5.10 1.07
CA SER A 139 -8.38 5.97 0.13
C SER A 139 -7.99 7.32 0.75
N VAL A 140 -8.80 7.88 1.64
CA VAL A 140 -8.43 9.04 2.48
C VAL A 140 -7.25 8.70 3.38
N TYR A 141 -7.35 7.56 4.07
CA TYR A 141 -6.25 7.02 4.87
C TYR A 141 -4.98 6.80 4.04
N ASP A 142 -5.14 6.25 2.83
CA ASP A 142 -4.03 6.07 1.90
C ASP A 142 -3.39 7.42 1.62
N GLY A 143 -4.18 8.36 1.08
CA GLY A 143 -3.66 9.64 0.63
C GLY A 143 -2.97 10.44 1.73
N MET A 144 -3.45 10.32 2.97
CA MET A 144 -2.86 11.00 4.12
C MET A 144 -1.57 10.33 4.61
N PHE A 145 -1.49 8.99 4.56
CA PHE A 145 -0.36 8.26 5.15
C PHE A 145 0.01 6.98 4.37
N GLY A 146 -0.87 5.98 4.30
CA GLY A 146 -0.68 4.78 3.45
C GLY A 146 -0.37 3.43 4.11
N PRO A 147 0.54 3.30 5.08
CA PRO A 147 0.92 1.99 5.64
C PRO A 147 -0.25 1.07 6.03
N GLY A 148 -0.25 -0.18 5.59
CA GLY A 148 -1.34 -1.14 5.86
C GLY A 148 -2.62 -0.94 5.03
N GLN A 149 -2.72 0.08 4.18
CA GLN A 149 -3.87 0.28 3.28
C GLN A 149 -4.10 -0.92 2.37
N ALA A 150 -3.06 -1.48 1.75
CA ALA A 150 -3.23 -2.62 0.86
C ALA A 150 -3.78 -3.86 1.59
N THR A 151 -3.43 -4.08 2.87
CA THR A 151 -4.07 -5.11 3.71
C THR A 151 -5.55 -4.81 3.94
N MET A 152 -5.91 -3.55 4.25
CA MET A 152 -7.32 -3.16 4.43
C MET A 152 -8.14 -3.38 3.16
N LEU A 153 -7.60 -3.03 1.99
CA LEU A 153 -8.24 -3.26 0.69
C LEU A 153 -8.35 -4.74 0.37
N MET A 154 -7.28 -5.52 0.57
CA MET A 154 -7.31 -6.96 0.34
C MET A 154 -8.43 -7.61 1.17
N TYR A 155 -8.56 -7.20 2.43
CA TYR A 155 -9.63 -7.67 3.30
C TYR A 155 -11.03 -7.26 2.81
N ALA A 156 -11.19 -6.00 2.38
CA ALA A 156 -12.44 -5.49 1.84
C ALA A 156 -12.88 -6.25 0.59
N TYR A 157 -11.96 -6.54 -0.34
CA TYR A 157 -12.23 -7.26 -1.58
C TYR A 157 -12.40 -8.78 -1.37
N LEU A 158 -11.59 -9.43 -0.53
CA LEU A 158 -11.78 -10.85 -0.22
C LEU A 158 -13.13 -11.12 0.45
N ARG A 159 -13.65 -10.17 1.25
CA ARG A 159 -14.99 -10.26 1.84
C ARG A 159 -16.13 -10.19 0.82
N THR A 160 -15.89 -9.67 -0.38
CA THR A 160 -16.90 -9.75 -1.46
C THR A 160 -16.88 -11.10 -2.16
N GLY A 161 -16.06 -12.05 -1.69
CA GLY A 161 -15.91 -13.38 -2.25
C GLY A 161 -15.03 -13.44 -3.52
N MET A 162 -14.29 -12.36 -3.79
CA MET A 162 -13.28 -12.32 -4.84
C MET A 162 -12.18 -13.35 -4.56
N ASP A 163 -11.63 -13.97 -5.60
CA ASP A 163 -10.42 -14.76 -5.46
C ASP A 163 -9.23 -13.85 -5.13
N TYR A 164 -8.15 -14.46 -4.64
CA TYR A 164 -6.99 -13.73 -4.15
C TYR A 164 -6.29 -12.88 -5.22
N LEU A 165 -6.16 -13.38 -6.45
CA LEU A 165 -5.48 -12.65 -7.52
C LEU A 165 -6.33 -11.47 -8.00
N SER A 166 -7.65 -11.64 -8.11
CA SER A 166 -8.55 -10.53 -8.36
C SER A 166 -8.51 -9.49 -7.24
N ALA A 167 -8.50 -9.89 -5.97
CA ALA A 167 -8.39 -8.97 -4.84
C ALA A 167 -7.07 -8.17 -4.87
N ILE A 168 -5.95 -8.80 -5.24
CA ILE A 168 -4.69 -8.07 -5.49
C ILE A 168 -4.91 -7.06 -6.62
N ALA A 169 -5.49 -7.46 -7.75
CA ALA A 169 -5.65 -6.58 -8.90
C ALA A 169 -6.50 -5.34 -8.56
N PHE A 170 -7.64 -5.51 -7.88
CA PHE A 170 -8.46 -4.40 -7.41
C PHE A 170 -7.73 -3.52 -6.40
N THR A 171 -6.98 -4.13 -5.47
CA THR A 171 -6.14 -3.41 -4.50
C THR A 171 -5.09 -2.55 -5.21
N ARG A 172 -4.37 -3.11 -6.20
CA ARG A 172 -3.34 -2.37 -6.96
C ARG A 172 -3.95 -1.27 -7.81
N PHE A 173 -5.08 -1.53 -8.45
CA PHE A 173 -5.80 -0.49 -9.20
C PHE A 173 -6.20 0.67 -8.30
N GLN A 174 -6.84 0.38 -7.18
CA GLN A 174 -7.27 1.41 -6.24
C GLN A 174 -6.07 2.16 -5.66
N THR A 175 -5.00 1.46 -5.27
CA THR A 175 -3.76 2.08 -4.78
C THR A 175 -3.14 3.01 -5.81
N PHE A 176 -3.13 2.64 -7.08
CA PHE A 176 -2.68 3.52 -8.16
C PHE A 176 -3.49 4.82 -8.19
N ILE A 177 -4.82 4.72 -8.18
CA ILE A 177 -5.70 5.90 -8.28
C ILE A 177 -5.63 6.77 -7.02
N SER A 178 -5.63 6.17 -5.81
CA SER A 178 -5.54 6.92 -4.55
C SER A 178 -4.18 7.58 -4.36
N CYS A 179 -3.09 6.87 -4.68
CA CYS A 179 -1.75 7.45 -4.65
C CYS A 179 -1.60 8.57 -5.69
N PHE A 180 -2.15 8.40 -6.90
CA PHE A 180 -2.16 9.45 -7.92
C PHE A 180 -2.92 10.69 -7.42
N GLY A 181 -4.10 10.51 -6.82
CA GLY A 181 -4.88 11.59 -6.21
C GLY A 181 -4.10 12.34 -5.13
N ALA A 182 -3.46 11.62 -4.21
CA ALA A 182 -2.66 12.21 -3.16
C ALA A 182 -1.39 12.89 -3.68
N LEU A 183 -0.74 12.29 -4.68
CA LEU A 183 0.48 12.79 -5.29
C LEU A 183 0.31 14.20 -5.85
N THR A 184 -0.87 14.53 -6.38
CA THR A 184 -1.15 15.90 -6.85
C THR A 184 -1.02 16.94 -5.74
N SER A 185 -1.52 16.65 -4.54
CA SER A 185 -1.38 17.52 -3.37
C SER A 185 0.06 17.62 -2.89
N TYR A 186 0.80 16.50 -2.80
CA TYR A 186 2.21 16.51 -2.40
C TYR A 186 3.12 17.19 -3.43
N LEU A 187 2.81 17.06 -4.73
CA LEU A 187 3.49 17.79 -5.81
C LEU A 187 3.27 19.29 -5.68
N TYR A 188 2.02 19.72 -5.51
CA TYR A 188 1.67 21.13 -5.41
C TYR A 188 2.35 21.82 -4.21
N ASN A 189 2.47 21.12 -3.09
CA ASN A 189 3.14 21.62 -1.88
C ASN A 189 4.68 21.45 -1.91
N GLY A 190 5.26 20.93 -2.99
CA GLY A 190 6.72 20.80 -3.12
C GLY A 190 7.36 19.77 -2.19
N HIS A 191 6.60 18.80 -1.68
CA HIS A 191 7.10 17.80 -0.72
C HIS A 191 7.85 16.64 -1.37
N ILE A 192 7.86 16.53 -2.70
CA ILE A 192 8.59 15.44 -3.37
C ILE A 192 10.09 15.68 -3.32
N ASN A 193 10.78 14.78 -2.63
CA ASN A 193 12.23 14.71 -2.69
C ASN A 193 12.68 13.88 -3.90
N TRP A 194 13.15 14.58 -4.94
CA TRP A 194 13.63 13.97 -6.18
C TRP A 194 14.92 13.15 -6.04
N HIS A 195 15.62 13.26 -4.91
CA HIS A 195 16.75 12.38 -4.60
C HIS A 195 16.33 11.02 -4.05
N ILE A 196 15.06 10.85 -3.63
CA ILE A 196 14.55 9.61 -3.01
C ILE A 196 13.52 8.94 -3.93
N ALA A 197 12.53 9.71 -4.38
CA ALA A 197 11.34 9.18 -5.04
C ALA A 197 11.62 8.32 -6.29
N PRO A 198 12.53 8.71 -7.22
CA PRO A 198 12.83 7.89 -8.40
C PRO A 198 13.49 6.55 -8.06
N PHE A 199 14.45 6.53 -7.12
CA PHE A 199 15.16 5.30 -6.74
C PHE A 199 14.24 4.34 -5.99
N LEU A 200 13.41 4.89 -5.09
CA LEU A 200 12.36 4.11 -4.43
C LEU A 200 11.40 3.52 -5.47
N ALA A 201 10.97 4.31 -6.46
CA ALA A 201 10.09 3.84 -7.53
C ALA A 201 10.70 2.73 -8.40
N ILE A 202 11.99 2.80 -8.73
CA ILE A 202 12.69 1.75 -9.49
C ILE A 202 12.65 0.44 -8.71
N GLY A 203 13.07 0.47 -7.44
CA GLY A 203 13.02 -0.70 -6.57
C GLY A 203 11.62 -1.28 -6.47
N SER A 204 10.65 -0.40 -6.20
CA SER A 204 9.25 -0.76 -6.05
C SER A 204 8.62 -1.33 -7.32
N PHE A 205 8.97 -0.81 -8.49
CA PHE A 205 8.54 -1.36 -9.77
C PHE A 205 9.01 -2.79 -9.94
N ILE A 206 10.30 -3.06 -9.71
CA ILE A 206 10.88 -4.41 -9.82
C ILE A 206 10.25 -5.34 -8.78
N GLY A 207 10.16 -4.90 -7.52
CA GLY A 207 9.59 -5.68 -6.42
C GLY A 207 8.12 -6.03 -6.68
N ALA A 208 7.31 -5.09 -7.16
CA ALA A 208 5.91 -5.34 -7.49
C ALA A 208 5.76 -6.32 -8.66
N GLN A 209 6.59 -6.21 -9.70
CA GLN A 209 6.55 -7.12 -10.85
C GLN A 209 6.90 -8.56 -10.47
N LEU A 210 8.00 -8.75 -9.73
CA LEU A 210 8.39 -10.09 -9.25
C LEU A 210 7.35 -10.66 -8.29
N SER A 211 6.78 -9.83 -7.41
CA SER A 211 5.72 -10.23 -6.49
C SER A 211 4.50 -10.80 -7.24
N VAL A 212 4.05 -10.14 -8.30
CA VAL A 212 2.92 -10.60 -9.12
C VAL A 212 3.21 -11.95 -9.78
N GLN A 213 4.43 -12.14 -10.30
CA GLN A 213 4.85 -13.42 -10.89
C GLN A 213 4.89 -14.55 -9.87
N VAL A 214 5.35 -14.27 -8.65
CA VAL A 214 5.36 -15.24 -7.55
C VAL A 214 3.93 -15.55 -7.09
N ALA A 215 3.08 -14.52 -6.95
CA ALA A 215 1.70 -14.67 -6.51
C ALA A 215 0.88 -15.60 -7.43
N GLN A 216 1.17 -15.59 -8.73
CA GLN A 216 0.50 -16.44 -9.74
C GLN A 216 0.87 -17.92 -9.64
N LYS A 217 2.05 -18.23 -9.11
CA LYS A 217 2.56 -19.61 -9.01
C LYS A 217 2.20 -20.30 -7.70
N LEU A 218 1.74 -19.53 -6.71
CA LEU A 218 1.43 -20.02 -5.38
C LEU A 218 -0.04 -20.44 -5.28
N LYS A 219 -0.30 -21.59 -4.67
CA LYS A 219 -1.67 -22.01 -4.32
C LYS A 219 -2.23 -21.03 -3.28
N GLN A 220 -3.56 -20.85 -3.25
CA GLN A 220 -4.24 -19.93 -2.32
C GLN A 220 -3.83 -20.13 -0.84
N LYS A 221 -3.63 -21.37 -0.39
CA LYS A 221 -3.10 -21.67 0.97
C LYS A 221 -1.66 -21.20 1.19
N GLN A 222 -0.80 -21.28 0.17
CA GLN A 222 0.59 -20.81 0.25
C GLN A 222 0.66 -19.28 0.30
N LEU A 223 -0.23 -18.59 -0.43
CA LEU A 223 -0.38 -17.14 -0.37
C LEU A 223 -0.77 -16.69 1.04
N GLN A 224 -1.77 -17.33 1.64
CA GLN A 224 -2.14 -17.07 3.02
C GLN A 224 -0.97 -17.34 3.99
N PHE A 225 -0.28 -18.48 3.88
CA PHE A 225 0.86 -18.80 4.75
C PHE A 225 2.01 -17.79 4.60
N LEU A 226 2.35 -17.40 3.37
CA LEU A 226 3.38 -16.40 3.08
C LEU A 226 3.01 -15.04 3.70
N LEU A 227 1.74 -14.65 3.59
CA LEU A 227 1.21 -13.43 4.16
C LEU A 227 1.37 -13.41 5.68
N HIS A 228 0.96 -14.49 6.37
CA HIS A 228 1.15 -14.63 7.82
C HIS A 228 2.63 -14.62 8.22
N THR A 229 3.49 -15.31 7.46
CA THR A 229 4.93 -15.39 7.74
C THR A 229 5.59 -14.03 7.61
N ILE A 230 5.26 -13.26 6.58
CA ILE A 230 5.81 -11.92 6.39
C ILE A 230 5.29 -10.97 7.47
N THR A 231 4.00 -11.03 7.82
CA THR A 231 3.45 -10.26 8.94
C THR A 231 4.16 -10.62 10.25
N PHE A 232 4.43 -11.90 10.49
CA PHE A 232 5.18 -12.33 11.67
C PHE A 232 6.62 -11.80 11.69
N LEU A 233 7.35 -11.92 10.58
CA LEU A 233 8.71 -11.37 10.45
C LEU A 233 8.75 -9.86 10.67
N LEU A 234 7.73 -9.14 10.22
CA LEU A 234 7.62 -7.70 10.46
C LEU A 234 7.44 -7.35 11.92
N ILE A 235 6.64 -8.13 12.65
CA ILE A 235 6.47 -7.96 14.08
C ILE A 235 7.80 -8.19 14.80
N VAL A 236 8.51 -9.26 14.45
CA VAL A 236 9.83 -9.56 15.04
C VAL A 236 10.82 -8.44 14.76
N GLN A 237 10.88 -7.94 13.52
CA GLN A 237 11.77 -6.83 13.15
C GLN A 237 11.43 -5.54 13.90
N LEU A 238 10.14 -5.21 14.05
CA LEU A 238 9.73 -4.00 14.76
C LEU A 238 10.01 -4.07 16.26
N ILE A 239 9.80 -5.24 16.89
CA ILE A 239 10.20 -5.48 18.28
C ILE A 239 11.72 -5.35 18.40
N PHE A 240 12.47 -5.94 17.47
CA PHE A 240 13.92 -5.84 17.44
C PHE A 240 14.39 -4.38 17.30
N ASN A 241 13.79 -3.59 16.40
CA ASN A 241 14.09 -2.17 16.27
C ASN A 241 13.66 -1.34 17.48
N MET A 242 12.55 -1.66 18.16
CA MET A 242 12.15 -0.96 19.38
C MET A 242 13.08 -1.26 20.56
N VAL A 243 13.59 -2.48 20.65
CA VAL A 243 14.45 -2.93 21.76
C VAL A 243 15.92 -2.58 21.52
N TYR A 244 16.39 -2.63 20.28
CA TYR A 244 17.82 -2.46 19.93
C TYR A 244 18.11 -1.23 19.06
N GLY A 245 17.10 -0.60 18.47
CA GLY A 245 17.23 0.60 17.63
C GLY A 245 17.20 1.89 18.44
N ASN A 246 18.13 2.04 19.39
CA ASN A 246 18.50 3.34 19.93
C ASN A 246 19.85 3.72 19.32
N HIS A 247 19.85 4.41 18.19
CA HIS A 247 20.91 5.33 17.74
C HIS A 247 20.34 6.31 16.71
#